data_AF-A0A929GEF3-F1
#
_entry.id   AF-A0A929GEF3-F1
#
_cell.length_a   1.000
_cell.length_b   1.000
_cell.length_c   1.000
_cell.angle_alpha   90.00
_cell.angle_beta   90.00
_cell.angle_gamma   90.00
#
_symmetry.space_group_name_H-M   'P 1'
#
loop_
_entity.id
_entity.type
_entity.pdbx_description
1 polymer ?
#
loop_
_entity_poly.entity_id
_entity_poly.type
_entity_poly.pdbx_seq_one_letter_code
_entity_poly.pdbx_strand_id
1 'polypeptide(L)'
;LNNISVSGIKILIIVDYGLDMNEVSMLVWVTLGNIEPERDIRIIKPETETLCLIVDATRKSKLSQFKRDWPNVIVSDDTTIKNIDEKWKTLELGDFIHSPSKKFKQMIFSEGASVKEK
;
A
#
# COMPACT_ATOMS: atom_id res chain seq x y z
N LEU A 1 -8.90 14.81 11.71
CA LEU A 1 -9.81 14.77 10.54
C LEU A 1 -11.09 15.62 10.71
N ASN A 2 -11.36 16.23 11.87
CA ASN A 2 -12.69 16.78 12.17
C ASN A 2 -13.09 18.06 11.38
N ASN A 3 -12.17 18.72 10.67
CA ASN A 3 -12.43 19.98 9.96
C ASN A 3 -11.97 19.95 8.48
N ILE A 4 -12.08 18.80 7.81
CA ILE A 4 -11.78 18.71 6.38
C ILE A 4 -13.10 18.85 5.60
N SER A 5 -13.29 19.98 4.90
CA SER A 5 -14.28 20.08 3.81
C SER A 5 -13.57 19.66 2.52
N VAL A 6 -14.09 18.61 1.89
CA VAL A 6 -13.60 18.12 0.60
C VAL A 6 -14.73 18.24 -0.41
N SER A 7 -14.98 19.46 -0.88
CA SER A 7 -16.09 19.72 -1.79
C SER A 7 -15.90 18.95 -3.11
N GLY A 8 -16.95 18.30 -3.59
CA GLY A 8 -16.96 17.54 -4.84
C GLY A 8 -16.31 16.15 -4.81
N ILE A 9 -15.67 15.74 -3.71
CA ILE A 9 -15.04 14.42 -3.59
C ILE A 9 -15.91 13.49 -2.74
N LYS A 10 -16.29 12.34 -3.30
CA LYS A 10 -17.11 11.33 -2.60
C LYS A 10 -16.28 10.35 -1.78
N ILE A 11 -15.04 10.08 -2.21
CA ILE A 11 -14.13 9.14 -1.56
C ILE A 11 -12.72 9.73 -1.61
N LEU A 12 -12.09 9.85 -0.45
CA LEU A 12 -10.70 10.25 -0.28
C LEU A 12 -9.93 9.10 0.37
N ILE A 13 -8.94 8.56 -0.33
CA ILE A 13 -8.07 7.49 0.18
C ILE A 13 -6.72 8.10 0.49
N ILE A 14 -6.24 7.88 1.72
CA ILE A 14 -4.95 8.35 2.22
C ILE A 14 -4.02 7.14 2.28
N VAL A 15 -2.87 7.21 1.61
CA VAL A 15 -1.88 6.13 1.53
C VAL A 15 -0.48 6.64 1.89
N ASP A 16 0.43 5.72 2.22
CA ASP A 16 1.85 6.07 2.42
C ASP A 16 2.50 6.61 1.15
N TYR A 17 3.58 7.38 1.32
CA TYR A 17 4.43 7.82 0.23
C TYR A 17 5.12 6.64 -0.46
N GLY A 18 5.57 6.85 -1.70
CA GLY A 18 6.30 5.84 -2.47
C GLY A 18 5.40 4.86 -3.22
N LEU A 19 4.09 5.11 -3.30
CA LEU A 19 3.18 4.38 -4.18
C LEU A 19 3.06 5.10 -5.52
N ASP A 20 3.05 4.35 -6.62
CA ASP A 20 2.68 4.89 -7.94
C ASP A 20 1.18 5.20 -7.97
N MET A 21 0.85 6.49 -8.00
CA MET A 21 -0.53 6.98 -8.01
C MET A 21 -1.28 6.67 -9.30
N ASN A 22 -0.59 6.23 -10.36
CA ASN A 22 -1.22 5.85 -11.63
C ASN A 22 -1.56 4.34 -11.70
N GLU A 23 -1.03 3.52 -10.78
CA GLU A 23 -1.26 2.06 -10.76
C GLU A 23 -2.45 1.72 -9.85
N VAL A 24 -3.66 1.82 -10.43
CA VAL A 24 -4.93 1.62 -9.69
C VAL A 24 -5.00 0.26 -8.98
N SER A 25 -4.51 -0.81 -9.61
CA SER A 25 -4.54 -2.16 -9.02
C SER A 25 -3.71 -2.25 -7.74
N MET A 26 -2.52 -1.64 -7.72
CA MET A 26 -1.69 -1.55 -6.53
C MET A 26 -2.37 -0.68 -5.47
N LEU A 27 -2.90 0.48 -5.82
CA LEU A 27 -3.59 1.35 -4.86
C LEU A 27 -4.76 0.64 -4.20
N VAL A 28 -5.57 -0.10 -4.96
CA VAL A 28 -6.67 -0.91 -4.43
C VAL A 28 -6.15 -2.02 -3.51
N TRP A 29 -5.10 -2.74 -3.92
CA TRP A 29 -4.49 -3.80 -3.11
C TRP A 29 -3.98 -3.27 -1.76
N VAL A 30 -3.20 -2.19 -1.77
CA VAL A 30 -2.67 -1.56 -0.56
C VAL A 30 -3.81 -1.05 0.32
N THR A 31 -4.80 -0.39 -0.28
CA THR A 31 -5.96 0.13 0.45
C THR A 31 -6.68 -0.98 1.19
N LEU A 32 -7.08 -2.03 0.48
CA LEU A 32 -7.86 -3.12 1.07
C LEU A 32 -7.04 -3.99 2.04
N GLY A 33 -5.71 -4.07 1.84
CA GLY A 33 -4.81 -4.81 2.74
C GLY A 33 -4.49 -4.08 4.04
N ASN A 34 -4.54 -2.74 4.04
CA ASN A 34 -4.11 -1.93 5.19
C ASN A 34 -5.26 -1.50 6.11
N ILE A 35 -6.52 -1.55 5.65
CA ILE A 35 -7.65 -1.01 6.40
C ILE A 35 -8.37 -2.05 7.25
N GLU A 36 -8.83 -1.58 8.41
CA GLU A 36 -9.92 -2.17 9.18
C GLU A 36 -11.13 -1.22 9.08
N PRO A 37 -12.24 -1.62 8.43
CA PRO A 37 -13.31 -0.69 8.07
C PRO A 37 -13.83 0.18 9.22
N GLU A 38 -14.06 -0.39 10.40
CA GLU A 38 -14.60 0.35 11.55
C GLU A 38 -13.62 1.39 12.12
N ARG A 39 -12.32 1.09 12.07
CA ARG A 39 -11.27 1.96 12.62
C ARG A 39 -10.88 3.06 11.64
N ASP A 40 -10.70 2.68 10.37
CA ASP A 40 -9.93 3.43 9.38
C ASP A 40 -10.82 4.19 8.38
N ILE A 41 -12.13 3.93 8.38
CA ILE A 41 -13.08 4.63 7.53
C ILE A 41 -13.88 5.64 8.36
N ARG A 42 -13.96 6.88 7.86
CA ARG A 42 -14.77 7.94 8.43
C ARG A 42 -15.70 8.50 7.37
N ILE A 43 -16.98 8.63 7.74
CA ILE A 43 -17.98 9.30 6.91
C ILE A 43 -18.11 10.73 7.42
N ILE A 44 -17.81 11.71 6.56
CA ILE A 44 -18.07 13.11 6.83
C ILE A 44 -19.31 13.51 6.03
N LYS A 45 -20.32 14.02 6.73
CA LYS A 45 -21.54 14.56 6.14
C LYS A 45 -21.67 16.03 6.52
N PRO A 46 -21.20 16.96 5.68
CA PRO A 46 -21.47 18.38 5.88
C PRO A 46 -22.96 18.68 5.69
N GLU A 47 -23.49 19.69 6.36
CA GLU A 47 -24.92 20.05 6.28
C GLU A 47 -25.36 20.47 4.87
N THR A 48 -24.43 21.02 4.09
CA THR A 48 -24.70 21.64 2.78
C THR A 48 -23.93 21.00 1.62
N GLU A 49 -23.12 19.95 1.86
CA GLU A 49 -22.27 19.35 0.84
C GLU A 49 -22.51 17.83 0.67
N THR A 50 -21.85 17.26 -0.34
CA THR A 50 -21.91 15.83 -0.61
C THR A 50 -21.19 15.05 0.48
N LEU A 51 -21.77 13.92 0.89
CA LEU A 51 -21.14 12.97 1.81
C LEU A 51 -19.78 12.51 1.25
N CYS A 52 -18.75 12.52 2.10
CA CYS A 52 -17.41 12.09 1.76
C CYS A 52 -16.97 10.93 2.67
N LEU A 53 -16.48 9.86 2.04
CA LEU A 53 -15.84 8.73 2.69
C LEU A 53 -14.33 8.98 2.75
N ILE A 54 -13.78 9.14 3.94
CA ILE A 54 -12.33 9.21 4.16
C ILE A 54 -11.83 7.84 4.59
N VAL A 55 -10.85 7.32 3.87
CA VAL A 55 -10.24 6.00 4.10
C VAL A 55 -8.76 6.20 4.44
N ASP A 56 -8.37 5.89 5.67
CA ASP A 56 -6.96 5.88 6.08
C ASP A 56 -6.34 4.51 5.80
N ALA A 57 -5.73 4.37 4.64
CA ALA A 57 -4.99 3.18 4.20
C ALA A 57 -3.49 3.23 4.50
N THR A 58 -3.04 4.15 5.37
CA THR A 58 -1.63 4.22 5.77
C THR A 58 -1.25 3.04 6.66
N ARG A 59 0.04 2.75 6.78
CA ARG A 59 0.56 1.76 7.74
C ARG A 59 0.19 2.17 9.15
N LYS A 60 -0.27 1.20 9.94
CA LYS A 60 -0.64 1.46 11.34
C LYS A 60 0.56 1.29 12.25
N SER A 61 0.63 2.15 13.24
CA SER A 61 1.70 2.20 14.24
C SER A 61 1.17 2.06 15.66
N LYS A 62 2.04 1.95 16.66
CA LYS A 62 1.64 1.98 18.09
C LYS A 62 0.87 3.24 18.45
N LEU A 63 1.13 4.36 17.77
CA LEU A 63 0.37 5.60 17.94
C LEU A 63 -1.11 5.45 17.52
N SER A 64 -1.40 4.53 16.61
CA SER A 64 -2.76 4.14 16.21
C SER A 64 -3.33 2.97 17.01
N GLN A 65 -2.79 2.68 18.20
CA GLN A 65 -3.16 1.55 19.07
C GLN A 65 -2.94 0.17 18.44
N PHE A 66 -2.13 0.10 17.39
CA PHE A 66 -1.77 -1.15 16.75
C PHE A 66 -0.67 -1.85 17.55
N LYS A 67 -0.93 -3.07 18.01
CA LYS A 67 -0.10 -3.75 19.04
C LYS A 67 1.10 -4.51 18.47
N ARG A 68 1.12 -4.80 17.18
CA ARG A 68 2.16 -5.59 16.50
C ARG A 68 2.93 -4.72 15.52
N ASP A 69 4.15 -5.13 15.17
CA ASP A 69 4.89 -4.45 14.11
C ASP A 69 4.13 -4.55 12.78
N TRP A 70 4.18 -3.47 11.98
CA TRP A 70 3.60 -3.46 10.66
C TRP A 70 4.44 -4.32 9.71
N PRO A 71 3.86 -5.22 8.91
CA PRO A 71 4.63 -6.08 8.03
C PRO A 71 5.20 -5.28 6.84
N ASN A 72 6.40 -5.64 6.40
CA ASN A 72 6.87 -5.23 5.07
C ASN A 72 6.12 -6.03 3.99
N VAL A 73 6.01 -5.45 2.80
CA VAL A 73 5.56 -6.21 1.63
C VAL A 73 6.57 -7.31 1.30
N ILE A 74 6.07 -8.41 0.76
CA ILE A 74 6.92 -9.53 0.36
C ILE A 74 7.45 -9.25 -1.04
N VAL A 75 8.77 -9.22 -1.17
CA VAL A 75 9.46 -9.13 -2.46
C VAL A 75 10.60 -10.15 -2.52
N SER A 76 10.94 -10.56 -3.74
CA SER A 76 12.18 -11.30 -4.00
C SER A 76 13.40 -10.39 -3.85
N ASP A 77 14.49 -10.91 -3.30
CA ASP A 77 15.77 -10.21 -3.23
C ASP A 77 16.43 -10.07 -4.62
N ASP A 78 17.38 -9.14 -4.75
CA ASP A 78 18.05 -8.88 -6.04
C ASP A 78 18.81 -10.08 -6.59
N THR A 79 19.39 -10.90 -5.73
CA THR A 79 20.13 -12.09 -6.15
C THR A 79 19.19 -13.11 -6.76
N THR A 80 18.06 -13.38 -6.10
CA THR A 80 17.02 -14.27 -6.62
C THR A 80 16.45 -13.76 -7.95
N ILE A 81 16.12 -12.47 -8.04
CA ILE A 81 15.62 -11.87 -9.27
C ILE A 81 16.62 -12.05 -10.41
N LYS A 82 17.89 -11.68 -10.19
CA LYS A 82 18.94 -11.82 -11.20
C LYS A 82 19.13 -13.26 -11.65
N ASN A 83 19.13 -14.21 -10.71
CA ASN A 83 19.29 -15.64 -11.02
C ASN A 83 18.15 -16.17 -11.90
N ILE A 84 16.92 -15.72 -11.70
CA ILE A 84 15.78 -16.11 -12.55
C ILE A 84 15.84 -15.38 -13.89
N ASP A 85 16.20 -14.09 -13.89
CA ASP A 85 16.36 -13.29 -15.10
C ASP A 85 17.38 -13.96 -16.07
N GLU A 86 18.50 -14.46 -15.54
CA GLU A 86 19.55 -15.17 -16.30
C GLU A 86 19.11 -16.56 -16.80
N LYS A 87 18.27 -17.27 -16.02
CA LYS A 87 17.77 -18.61 -16.37
C LYS A 87 16.58 -18.60 -17.30
N TRP A 88 15.88 -17.48 -17.47
CA TRP A 88 14.58 -17.45 -18.15
C TRP A 88 14.58 -18.15 -19.51
N LYS A 89 15.58 -17.85 -20.35
CA LYS A 89 15.71 -18.45 -21.69
C LYS A 89 15.86 -19.97 -21.66
N THR A 90 16.47 -20.53 -20.61
CA THR A 90 16.67 -21.98 -20.48
C THR A 90 15.45 -22.70 -19.94
N LEU A 91 14.44 -21.98 -19.41
CA LEU A 91 13.22 -22.56 -18.87
C LEU A 91 12.13 -22.78 -19.92
N GLU A 92 12.29 -22.20 -21.13
CA GLU A 92 11.35 -22.35 -22.25
C GLU A 92 9.88 -21.97 -21.92
N LEU A 93 9.69 -20.99 -21.02
CA LEU A 93 8.37 -20.55 -20.53
C LEU A 93 7.70 -19.46 -21.41
N GLY A 94 8.27 -19.16 -22.58
CA GLY A 94 7.83 -18.08 -23.47
C GLY A 94 8.54 -16.75 -23.22
N ASP A 95 7.86 -15.66 -23.55
CA ASP A 95 8.42 -14.30 -23.49
C ASP A 95 8.90 -13.93 -22.09
N PHE A 96 9.94 -13.09 -22.04
CA PHE A 96 10.52 -12.64 -20.78
C PHE A 96 9.57 -11.75 -19.99
N ILE A 97 9.33 -12.11 -18.73
CA ILE A 97 8.50 -11.33 -17.81
C ILE A 97 9.40 -10.76 -16.71
N HIS A 98 9.43 -9.43 -16.59
CA HIS A 98 10.16 -8.77 -15.51
C HIS A 98 9.54 -9.08 -14.13
N SER A 99 10.39 -9.31 -13.13
CA SER A 99 9.92 -9.55 -11.75
C SER A 99 9.03 -8.42 -11.22
N PRO A 100 7.80 -8.71 -10.76
CA PRO A 100 6.89 -7.69 -10.20
C PRO A 100 7.43 -7.10 -8.89
N SER A 101 8.28 -7.85 -8.17
CA SER A 101 8.94 -7.41 -6.94
C SER A 101 9.68 -6.08 -7.09
N LYS A 102 10.22 -5.77 -8.27
CA LYS A 102 10.94 -4.51 -8.53
C LYS A 102 10.08 -3.28 -8.25
N LYS A 103 8.78 -3.34 -8.55
CA LYS A 103 7.84 -2.23 -8.31
C LYS A 103 7.59 -1.97 -6.82
N PHE A 104 7.57 -3.03 -6.02
CA PHE A 104 7.18 -2.96 -4.61
C PHE A 104 8.37 -2.73 -3.67
N LYS A 105 9.62 -2.73 -4.18
CA LYS A 105 10.81 -2.48 -3.35
C LYS A 105 10.80 -1.16 -2.61
N GLN A 106 10.21 -0.13 -3.20
CA GLN A 106 10.03 1.19 -2.58
C GLN A 106 9.11 1.16 -1.35
N MET A 107 8.34 0.08 -1.15
CA MET A 107 7.46 -0.11 0.00
C MET A 107 8.12 -0.94 1.13
N ILE A 108 9.41 -1.22 1.04
CA ILE A 108 10.18 -1.83 2.14
C ILE A 108 10.77 -0.71 2.98
N PHE A 109 10.33 -0.59 4.22
CA PHE A 109 10.70 0.55 5.09
C PHE A 109 11.79 0.22 6.11
N SER A 110 12.18 -1.05 6.21
CA SER A 110 13.21 -1.54 7.12
C SER A 110 13.76 -2.88 6.64
N GLU A 111 14.92 -3.28 7.17
CA GLU A 111 15.39 -4.64 7.03
C GLU A 111 14.49 -5.63 7.79
N GLY A 112 14.23 -6.79 7.18
CA GLY A 112 13.46 -7.88 7.77
C GLY A 112 11.96 -7.85 7.43
N ALA A 113 11.20 -8.72 8.11
CA ALA A 113 9.79 -8.97 7.81
C ALA A 113 8.84 -7.86 8.29
N SER A 114 9.29 -7.01 9.21
CA SER A 114 8.46 -5.98 9.82
C SER A 114 9.17 -4.64 9.94
N VAL A 115 8.38 -3.58 9.87
CA VAL A 115 8.78 -2.21 10.16
C VAL A 115 8.88 -2.07 11.67
N LYS A 116 10.11 -2.12 12.18
CA LYS A 116 10.39 -1.84 13.59
C LYS A 116 10.21 -0.35 13.83
N GLU A 117 9.29 -0.01 14.72
CA GLU A 117 9.18 1.36 15.22
C GLU A 117 10.39 1.68 16.10
N LYS A 118 10.99 2.85 15.86
CA LYS A 118 12.04 3.41 16.73
C LYS A 118 11.43 3.99 18.00
#